data_AF-A0A2A2RWT8-F1
#
_entry.id   AF-A0A2A2RWT8-F1
#
_cell.length_a   1.000
_cell.length_b   1.000
_cell.length_c   1.000
_cell.angle_alpha   90.00
_cell.angle_beta   90.00
_cell.angle_gamma   90.00
#
_symmetry.space_group_name_H-M   'P 1'
#
loop_
_entity.id
_entity.type
_entity.pdbx_description
1 polymer ?
#
loop_
_entity_poly.entity_id
_entity_poly.type
_entity_poly.pdbx_seq_one_letter_code
_entity_poly.pdbx_strand_id
1 'polypeptide(L)'
;MEPPSSLAQGLRPGAFPSTSWSAIWLAREQEPTTALAGLDRLCRKYWLPIVQFIQRHGHNAVAAEELAQQFLTRAVAKSLFTRADPERGRLRALLVTALRNFLIDVQRAQRPPTVPLPEGAGQLSADGQAPDQEFDRRWAEALLERCLTELERDYARRGRLELFLRLEPCLQDRSRQPASHAALAAEFGLTEGAVKAEVYRMRQRFRLLVREEIAATVNTTAELEEELRHLFRAFSS
;
A
#
# COMPACT_ATOMS: atom_id res chain seq x y z
N MET A 1 -30.47 10.58 -11.50
CA MET A 1 -28.99 10.49 -11.58
C MET A 1 -28.51 11.85 -12.04
N GLU A 2 -28.18 12.73 -11.08
CA GLU A 2 -27.65 14.07 -11.32
C GLU A 2 -26.36 14.25 -10.50
N PRO A 3 -25.34 14.97 -10.99
CA PRO A 3 -24.18 15.31 -10.17
C PRO A 3 -24.56 16.39 -9.13
N PRO A 4 -23.95 16.40 -7.93
CA PRO A 4 -24.29 17.40 -6.92
C PRO A 4 -23.83 18.80 -7.32
N SER A 5 -24.80 19.68 -7.56
CA SER A 5 -24.69 21.09 -7.96
C SER A 5 -24.14 22.05 -6.88
N SER A 6 -23.37 21.58 -5.89
CA SER A 6 -22.92 22.41 -4.75
C SER A 6 -21.57 23.13 -4.95
N LEU A 7 -20.90 23.02 -6.10
CA LEU A 7 -19.64 23.73 -6.37
C LEU A 7 -19.83 25.14 -6.97
N ALA A 8 -21.06 25.56 -7.25
CA ALA A 8 -21.34 26.79 -8.00
C ALA A 8 -21.48 28.06 -7.14
N GLN A 9 -21.62 27.96 -5.81
CA GLN A 9 -21.89 29.14 -4.97
C GLN A 9 -20.88 29.27 -3.84
N GLY A 10 -19.86 30.09 -4.07
CA GLY A 10 -19.00 30.58 -3.00
C GLY A 10 -17.69 31.17 -3.47
N LEU A 11 -17.69 32.43 -3.91
CA LEU A 11 -16.63 33.42 -3.61
C LEU A 11 -16.87 34.75 -4.35
N ARG A 12 -16.98 35.85 -3.58
CA ARG A 12 -16.96 37.21 -4.14
C ARG A 12 -15.55 37.59 -4.63
N PRO A 13 -15.42 38.43 -5.67
CA PRO A 13 -14.15 38.93 -6.22
C PRO A 13 -13.23 39.73 -5.26
N GLY A 14 -13.49 39.81 -3.96
CA GLY A 14 -12.71 40.61 -3.00
C GLY A 14 -11.57 39.87 -2.26
N ALA A 15 -11.54 38.53 -2.25
CA ALA A 15 -10.62 37.77 -1.38
C ALA A 15 -9.15 37.57 -1.86
N PHE A 16 -8.79 37.95 -3.09
CA PHE A 16 -7.41 37.89 -3.60
C PHE A 16 -6.91 39.31 -3.88
N PRO A 17 -5.63 39.59 -3.63
CA PRO A 17 -5.04 40.91 -3.88
C PRO A 17 -4.99 41.23 -5.39
N SER A 18 -4.88 42.51 -5.72
CA SER A 18 -4.73 42.99 -7.11
C SER A 18 -3.49 42.38 -7.79
N THR A 19 -3.54 42.17 -9.11
CA THR A 19 -2.44 41.57 -9.86
C THR A 19 -1.19 42.45 -9.81
N SER A 20 -0.06 41.90 -9.35
CA SER A 20 1.22 42.62 -9.34
C SER A 20 1.95 42.38 -10.67
N TRP A 21 1.63 43.18 -11.69
CA TRP A 21 2.27 43.06 -13.02
C TRP A 21 3.78 43.23 -12.97
N SER A 22 4.27 44.13 -12.11
CA SER A 22 5.70 44.29 -11.83
C SER A 22 6.38 43.00 -11.38
N ALA A 23 5.72 42.17 -10.57
CA ALA A 23 6.30 40.90 -10.11
C ALA A 23 6.24 39.82 -11.19
N ILE A 24 5.24 39.87 -12.08
CA ILE A 24 5.12 38.98 -13.24
C ILE A 24 6.20 39.31 -14.28
N TRP A 25 6.49 40.60 -14.51
CA TRP A 25 7.57 41.01 -15.41
C TRP A 25 8.94 40.61 -14.87
N LEU A 26 9.21 40.83 -13.58
CA LEU A 26 10.44 40.33 -12.95
C LEU A 26 10.58 38.81 -13.11
N ALA A 27 9.50 38.05 -12.92
CA ALA A 27 9.49 36.60 -13.10
C ALA A 27 9.74 36.13 -14.55
N ARG A 28 9.68 37.02 -15.55
CA ARG A 28 9.96 36.75 -16.97
C ARG A 28 11.38 37.12 -17.39
N GLU A 29 12.15 37.79 -16.53
CA GLU A 29 13.52 38.18 -16.84
C GLU A 29 14.41 36.96 -17.09
N GLN A 30 15.39 37.12 -17.98
CA GLN A 30 16.34 36.05 -18.31
C GLN A 30 17.35 35.81 -17.19
N GLU A 31 17.60 36.83 -16.36
CA GLU A 31 18.50 36.73 -15.22
C GLU A 31 17.86 35.89 -14.11
N PRO A 32 18.46 34.74 -13.71
CA PRO A 32 17.86 33.80 -12.76
C PRO A 32 17.52 34.41 -11.41
N THR A 33 18.40 35.27 -10.86
CA THR A 33 18.21 35.92 -9.56
C THR A 33 16.97 36.82 -9.55
N THR A 34 16.81 37.60 -10.62
CA THR A 34 15.70 38.54 -10.82
C THR A 34 14.39 37.79 -11.05
N ALA A 35 14.42 36.70 -11.82
CA ALA A 35 13.27 35.83 -12.04
C ALA A 35 12.77 35.17 -10.75
N LEU A 36 13.69 34.65 -9.93
CA LEU A 36 13.39 34.05 -8.64
C LEU A 36 12.79 35.05 -7.66
N ALA A 37 13.31 36.28 -7.61
CA ALA A 37 12.75 37.35 -6.76
C ALA A 37 11.30 37.71 -7.17
N GLY A 38 11.01 37.73 -8.47
CA GLY A 38 9.65 37.92 -8.99
C GLY A 38 8.70 36.78 -8.55
N LEU A 39 9.15 35.53 -8.67
CA LEU A 39 8.39 34.35 -8.26
C LEU A 39 8.15 34.29 -6.75
N ASP A 40 9.16 34.53 -5.92
CA ASP A 40 9.03 34.58 -4.45
C ASP A 40 7.97 35.61 -4.03
N ARG A 41 8.03 36.81 -4.63
CA ARG A 41 7.04 37.87 -4.36
C ARG A 41 5.62 37.46 -4.74
N LEU A 42 5.44 36.73 -5.84
CA LEU A 42 4.14 36.20 -6.25
C LEU A 42 3.66 35.10 -5.31
N CYS A 43 4.53 34.14 -4.96
CA CYS A 43 4.21 33.05 -4.03
C CYS A 43 3.78 33.60 -2.66
N ARG A 44 4.54 34.53 -2.06
CA ARG A 44 4.19 35.18 -0.78
C ARG A 44 2.85 35.91 -0.85
N LYS A 45 2.62 36.65 -1.93
CA LYS A 45 1.39 37.42 -2.12
C LYS A 45 0.15 36.54 -2.22
N TYR A 46 0.26 35.38 -2.86
CA TYR A 46 -0.87 34.48 -3.10
C TYR A 46 -0.99 33.32 -2.12
N TRP A 47 0.01 33.08 -1.27
CA TRP A 47 0.01 32.03 -0.25
C TRP A 47 -1.28 32.00 0.58
N LEU A 48 -1.56 33.06 1.33
CA LEU A 48 -2.70 33.10 2.24
C LEU A 48 -4.06 33.00 1.50
N PRO A 49 -4.29 33.72 0.39
CA PRO A 49 -5.50 33.52 -0.43
C PRO A 49 -5.70 32.08 -0.93
N ILE A 50 -4.61 31.38 -1.29
CA ILE A 50 -4.67 29.99 -1.76
C ILE A 50 -5.02 29.05 -0.59
N VAL A 51 -4.36 29.18 0.56
CA VAL A 51 -4.65 28.39 1.76
C VAL A 51 -6.12 28.56 2.18
N GLN A 52 -6.61 29.80 2.25
CA GLN A 52 -8.01 30.09 2.60
C GLN A 52 -8.99 29.54 1.57
N PHE A 53 -8.63 29.56 0.28
CA PHE A 53 -9.45 28.94 -0.76
C PHE A 53 -9.57 27.43 -0.55
N ILE A 54 -8.46 26.75 -0.27
CA ILE A 54 -8.42 25.30 -0.05
C ILE A 54 -9.20 24.91 1.22
N GLN A 55 -9.06 25.68 2.31
CA GLN A 55 -9.84 25.46 3.54
C GLN A 55 -11.36 25.55 3.29
N ARG A 56 -11.80 26.53 2.49
CA ARG A 56 -13.21 26.66 2.09
C ARG A 56 -13.72 25.53 1.20
N HIS A 57 -12.83 24.71 0.64
CA HIS A 57 -13.17 23.51 -0.11
C HIS A 57 -13.12 22.23 0.75
N GLY A 58 -13.15 22.37 2.08
CA GLY A 58 -13.36 21.26 3.01
C GLY A 58 -12.09 20.63 3.58
N HIS A 59 -10.92 21.18 3.28
CA HIS A 59 -9.65 20.71 3.84
C HIS A 59 -9.38 21.36 5.21
N ASN A 60 -8.84 20.59 6.16
CA ASN A 60 -8.38 21.11 7.44
C ASN A 60 -7.15 22.03 7.26
N ALA A 61 -6.76 22.75 8.32
CA ALA A 61 -5.69 23.74 8.25
C ALA A 61 -4.35 23.16 7.78
N VAL A 62 -3.96 22.00 8.31
CA VAL A 62 -2.70 21.32 7.98
C VAL A 62 -2.68 20.90 6.51
N ALA A 63 -3.73 20.20 6.06
CA ALA A 63 -3.87 19.77 4.68
C ALA A 63 -3.92 20.95 3.71
N ALA A 64 -4.52 22.07 4.10
CA ALA A 64 -4.61 23.24 3.23
C ALA A 64 -3.26 23.93 3.00
N GLU A 65 -2.40 23.98 4.00
CA GLU A 65 -1.03 24.50 3.86
C GLU A 65 -0.18 23.59 2.97
N GLU A 66 -0.28 22.28 3.17
CA GLU A 66 0.44 21.30 2.36
C GLU A 66 0.01 21.35 0.88
N LEU A 67 -1.30 21.38 0.63
CA LEU A 67 -1.85 21.49 -0.73
C LEU A 67 -1.50 22.84 -1.38
N ALA A 68 -1.43 23.92 -0.61
CA ALA A 68 -0.99 25.22 -1.12
C ALA A 68 0.48 25.18 -1.55
N GLN A 69 1.35 24.55 -0.75
CA GLN A 69 2.77 24.35 -1.08
C GLN A 69 2.93 23.52 -2.36
N GLN A 70 2.21 22.40 -2.46
CA GLN A 70 2.24 21.53 -3.63
C GLN A 70 1.73 22.27 -4.89
N PHE A 71 0.65 23.02 -4.76
CA PHE A 71 0.10 23.83 -5.86
C PHE A 71 1.10 24.89 -6.35
N LEU A 72 1.69 25.67 -5.44
CA LEU A 72 2.65 26.73 -5.79
C LEU A 72 3.91 26.17 -6.44
N THR A 73 4.42 25.05 -5.92
CA THR A 73 5.54 24.33 -6.53
C THR A 73 5.23 23.94 -7.97
N ARG A 74 4.06 23.34 -8.21
CA ARG A 74 3.61 22.97 -9.56
C ARG A 74 3.35 24.19 -10.45
N ALA A 75 2.85 25.28 -9.88
CA ALA A 75 2.61 26.53 -10.59
C ALA A 75 3.91 27.18 -11.09
N VAL A 76 4.97 27.15 -10.28
CA VAL A 76 6.31 27.61 -10.68
C VAL A 76 6.90 26.68 -11.74
N ALA A 77 6.90 25.37 -11.50
CA ALA A 77 7.46 24.38 -12.43
C ALA A 77 6.79 24.39 -13.81
N LYS A 78 5.48 24.68 -13.87
CA LYS A 78 4.72 24.81 -15.12
C LYS A 78 4.61 26.24 -15.65
N SER A 79 5.40 27.16 -15.11
CA SER A 79 5.45 28.56 -15.54
C SER A 79 4.08 29.25 -15.56
N LEU A 80 3.19 28.88 -14.64
CA LEU A 80 1.80 29.36 -14.60
C LEU A 80 1.74 30.88 -14.43
N PHE A 81 2.63 31.44 -13.60
CA PHE A 81 2.70 32.88 -13.34
C PHE A 81 3.18 33.67 -14.54
N THR A 82 4.17 33.16 -15.28
CA THR A 82 4.73 33.85 -16.44
C THR A 82 3.86 33.69 -17.69
N ARG A 83 2.94 32.72 -17.71
CA ARG A 83 1.92 32.55 -18.76
C ARG A 83 0.72 33.49 -18.62
N ALA A 84 0.62 34.25 -17.54
CA ALA A 84 -0.48 35.20 -17.34
C ALA A 84 -0.36 36.39 -18.29
N ASP A 85 -1.40 36.63 -19.08
CA ASP A 85 -1.43 37.65 -20.11
C ASP A 85 -2.42 38.75 -19.71
N PRO A 86 -2.01 40.03 -19.63
CA PRO A 86 -2.90 41.15 -19.30
C PRO A 86 -4.14 41.23 -20.19
N GLU A 87 -3.98 40.89 -21.47
CA GLU A 87 -5.04 40.97 -22.49
C GLU A 87 -6.04 39.79 -22.39
N ARG A 88 -5.62 38.67 -21.79
CA ARG A 88 -6.45 37.45 -21.61
C ARG A 88 -7.17 37.40 -20.27
N GLY A 89 -6.98 38.42 -19.42
CA GLY A 89 -7.68 38.60 -18.15
C GLY A 89 -6.79 38.58 -16.91
N ARG A 90 -7.41 38.73 -15.74
CA ARG A 90 -6.70 38.86 -14.45
C ARG A 90 -6.02 37.55 -14.04
N LEU A 91 -4.75 37.59 -13.60
CA LEU A 91 -4.01 36.45 -13.02
C LEU A 91 -4.82 35.67 -11.97
N ARG A 92 -5.67 36.39 -11.21
CA ARG A 92 -6.59 35.78 -10.24
C ARG A 92 -7.49 34.71 -10.85
N ALA A 93 -8.08 34.96 -12.02
CA ALA A 93 -8.99 34.02 -12.66
C ALA A 93 -8.25 32.75 -13.12
N LEU A 94 -7.03 32.93 -13.63
CA LEU A 94 -6.13 31.83 -13.97
C LEU A 94 -5.78 30.99 -12.74
N LEU A 95 -5.40 31.64 -11.64
CA LEU A 95 -5.04 30.96 -10.39
C LEU A 95 -6.21 30.16 -9.80
N VAL A 96 -7.41 30.74 -9.75
CA VAL A 96 -8.61 30.04 -9.24
C VAL A 96 -8.93 28.81 -10.10
N THR A 97 -8.86 28.95 -11.42
CA THR A 97 -9.13 27.83 -12.34
C THR A 97 -8.10 26.73 -12.20
N ALA A 98 -6.81 27.09 -12.16
CA ALA A 98 -5.72 26.13 -11.97
C ALA A 98 -5.80 25.43 -10.61
N LEU A 99 -6.17 26.16 -9.56
CA LEU A 99 -6.31 25.62 -8.20
C LEU A 99 -7.48 24.63 -8.08
N ARG A 100 -8.61 24.90 -8.73
CA ARG A 100 -9.74 23.95 -8.81
C ARG A 100 -9.32 22.66 -9.53
N ASN A 101 -8.66 22.78 -10.68
CA ASN A 101 -8.19 21.61 -11.42
C ASN A 101 -7.17 20.81 -10.61
N PHE A 102 -6.28 21.48 -9.89
CA PHE A 102 -5.33 20.84 -8.98
C PHE A 102 -6.03 20.04 -7.87
N LEU A 103 -7.05 20.60 -7.22
CA LEU A 103 -7.80 19.87 -6.18
C LEU A 103 -8.55 18.65 -6.74
N ILE A 104 -9.09 18.75 -7.97
CA ILE A 104 -9.70 17.61 -8.67
C ILE A 104 -8.65 16.53 -8.97
N ASP A 105 -7.47 16.91 -9.46
CA ASP A 105 -6.36 15.99 -9.73
C ASP A 105 -5.93 15.27 -8.45
N VAL A 106 -5.78 16.01 -7.34
CA VAL A 106 -5.44 15.46 -6.03
C VAL A 106 -6.50 14.47 -5.54
N GLN A 107 -7.78 14.81 -5.67
CA GLN A 107 -8.87 13.90 -5.28
C GLN A 107 -8.92 12.63 -6.13
N ARG A 108 -8.58 12.73 -7.43
CA ARG A 108 -8.46 11.56 -8.31
C ARG A 108 -7.26 10.69 -7.94
N ALA A 109 -6.13 11.29 -7.59
CA ALA A 109 -4.92 10.57 -7.18
C ALA A 109 -5.06 9.89 -5.80
N GLN A 110 -5.89 10.45 -4.90
CA GLN A 110 -6.23 9.84 -3.61
C GLN A 110 -7.22 8.67 -3.72
N ARG A 111 -7.80 8.41 -4.90
CA ARG A 111 -8.52 7.15 -5.12
C ARG A 111 -7.46 6.10 -5.47
N PRO A 112 -7.15 5.16 -4.56
CA PRO A 112 -6.29 4.05 -4.94
C PRO A 112 -6.95 3.32 -6.13
N PRO A 113 -6.17 2.78 -7.07
CA PRO A 113 -6.70 1.78 -7.98
C PRO A 113 -7.37 0.71 -7.10
N THR A 114 -8.63 0.41 -7.35
CA THR A 114 -9.34 -0.65 -6.64
C THR A 114 -8.59 -1.95 -6.92
N VAL A 115 -7.71 -2.35 -6.01
CA VAL A 115 -7.22 -3.71 -5.95
C VAL A 115 -8.42 -4.53 -5.49
N PRO A 116 -8.91 -5.50 -6.28
CA PRO A 116 -9.95 -6.41 -5.81
C PRO A 116 -9.37 -7.13 -4.59
N LEU A 117 -9.85 -6.74 -3.40
CA LEU A 117 -9.55 -7.52 -2.21
C LEU A 117 -10.23 -8.88 -2.38
N PRO A 118 -9.57 -9.99 -2.03
CA PRO A 118 -10.23 -11.29 -2.02
C PRO A 118 -11.49 -11.22 -1.14
N GLU A 119 -12.59 -11.79 -1.64
CA GLU A 119 -13.85 -11.90 -0.90
C GLU A 119 -13.59 -12.60 0.44
N GLY A 120 -13.88 -11.94 1.56
CA GLY A 120 -13.60 -12.45 2.92
C GLY A 120 -12.68 -11.57 3.79
N ALA A 121 -12.09 -10.49 3.25
CA ALA A 121 -11.23 -9.57 4.02
C ALA A 121 -11.94 -8.75 5.13
N GLY A 122 -13.22 -9.03 5.42
CA GLY A 122 -14.09 -8.18 6.25
C GLY A 122 -14.41 -8.69 7.65
N GLN A 123 -13.86 -9.84 8.09
CA GLN A 123 -14.00 -10.25 9.49
C GLN A 123 -12.75 -9.83 10.27
N LEU A 124 -12.80 -8.58 10.75
CA LEU A 124 -11.97 -8.15 11.86
C LEU A 124 -12.52 -8.87 13.10
N SER A 125 -11.79 -9.88 13.59
CA SER A 125 -12.12 -10.54 14.85
C SER A 125 -12.04 -9.47 15.95
N ALA A 126 -13.15 -9.26 16.66
CA ALA A 126 -13.23 -8.32 17.78
C ALA A 126 -12.58 -8.88 19.06
N ASP A 127 -11.63 -9.80 18.93
CA ASP A 127 -10.87 -10.32 20.05
C ASP A 127 -9.70 -9.37 20.28
N GLY A 128 -9.59 -8.88 21.52
CA GLY A 128 -8.64 -7.84 21.95
C GLY A 128 -7.16 -8.23 21.92
N GLN A 129 -6.72 -8.97 20.90
CA GLN A 129 -5.31 -9.17 20.60
C GLN A 129 -4.72 -7.89 20.00
N ALA A 130 -3.45 -7.62 20.32
CA ALA A 130 -2.74 -6.50 19.70
C ALA A 130 -2.73 -6.69 18.17
N PRO A 131 -3.04 -5.66 17.36
CA PRO A 131 -3.15 -5.77 15.90
C PRO A 131 -1.98 -6.46 15.21
N ASP A 132 -0.78 -6.32 15.77
CA ASP A 132 0.45 -6.92 15.26
C ASP A 132 0.42 -8.46 15.37
N GLN A 133 -0.12 -9.00 16.48
CA GLN A 133 -0.18 -10.46 16.70
C GLN A 133 -1.17 -11.16 15.76
N GLU A 134 -2.33 -10.54 15.51
CA GLU A 134 -3.31 -11.09 14.56
C GLU A 134 -2.80 -11.02 13.12
N PHE A 135 -2.05 -9.97 12.78
CA PHE A 135 -1.36 -9.87 11.50
C PHE A 135 -0.33 -11.01 11.35
N ASP A 136 0.53 -11.21 12.35
CA ASP A 136 1.55 -12.26 12.34
C ASP A 136 0.93 -13.66 12.25
N ARG A 137 -0.17 -13.91 12.97
CA ARG A 137 -0.91 -15.17 12.92
C ARG A 137 -1.49 -15.44 11.52
N ARG A 138 -2.19 -14.46 10.93
CA ARG A 138 -2.76 -14.59 9.58
C ARG A 138 -1.67 -14.74 8.52
N TRP A 139 -0.56 -14.02 8.67
CA TRP A 139 0.58 -14.16 7.78
C TRP A 139 1.20 -15.55 7.88
N ALA A 140 1.36 -16.09 9.09
CA ALA A 140 1.84 -17.44 9.34
C ALA A 140 0.91 -18.50 8.72
N GLU A 141 -0.41 -18.36 8.88
CA GLU A 141 -1.40 -19.26 8.28
C GLU A 141 -1.28 -19.29 6.75
N ALA A 142 -1.28 -18.11 6.12
CA ALA A 142 -1.16 -18.01 4.67
C ALA A 142 0.19 -18.55 4.16
N LEU A 143 1.28 -18.36 4.92
CA LEU A 143 2.59 -18.91 4.61
C LEU A 143 2.59 -20.44 4.66
N LEU A 144 2.02 -21.02 5.71
CA LEU A 144 1.93 -22.47 5.89
C LEU A 144 1.06 -23.11 4.81
N GLU A 145 -0.07 -22.50 4.46
CA GLU A 145 -0.97 -22.97 3.39
C GLU A 145 -0.27 -22.99 2.02
N ARG A 146 0.49 -21.93 1.69
CA ARG A 146 1.32 -21.90 0.47
C ARG A 146 2.36 -23.03 0.47
N CYS A 147 3.06 -23.23 1.59
CA CYS A 147 4.06 -24.29 1.72
C CYS A 147 3.45 -25.70 1.61
N LEU A 148 2.25 -25.91 2.17
CA LEU A 148 1.52 -27.17 2.04
C LEU A 148 1.09 -27.42 0.59
N THR A 149 0.57 -26.40 -0.09
CA THR A 149 0.18 -26.47 -1.51
C THR A 149 1.38 -26.82 -2.39
N GLU A 150 2.55 -26.23 -2.14
CA GLU A 150 3.74 -26.52 -2.92
C GLU A 150 4.29 -27.92 -2.63
N LEU A 151 4.18 -28.40 -1.38
CA LEU A 151 4.51 -29.77 -1.02
C LEU A 151 3.56 -30.79 -1.68
N GLU A 152 2.26 -30.49 -1.75
CA GLU A 152 1.28 -31.30 -2.48
C GLU A 152 1.66 -31.41 -3.95
N ARG A 153 1.98 -30.29 -4.61
CA ARG A 153 2.45 -30.26 -6.01
C ARG A 153 3.73 -31.08 -6.21
N ASP A 154 4.67 -31.02 -5.27
CA ASP A 154 5.89 -31.84 -5.29
C ASP A 154 5.56 -33.35 -5.28
N TYR A 155 4.59 -33.77 -4.46
CA TYR A 155 4.15 -35.16 -4.41
C TYR A 155 3.31 -35.57 -5.63
N ALA A 156 2.46 -34.68 -6.14
CA ALA A 156 1.69 -34.90 -7.36
C ALA A 156 2.60 -35.11 -8.58
N ARG A 157 3.65 -34.28 -8.74
CA ARG A 157 4.66 -34.43 -9.80
C ARG A 157 5.40 -35.76 -9.75
N ARG A 158 5.51 -36.37 -8.57
CA ARG A 158 6.15 -37.68 -8.36
C ARG A 158 5.17 -38.86 -8.49
N GLY A 159 3.90 -38.59 -8.80
CA GLY A 159 2.84 -39.61 -8.86
C GLY A 159 2.45 -40.18 -7.49
N ARG A 160 2.72 -39.45 -6.41
CA ARG A 160 2.50 -39.89 -5.01
C ARG A 160 1.47 -39.02 -4.27
N LEU A 161 0.50 -38.47 -4.98
CA LEU A 161 -0.51 -37.57 -4.39
C LEU A 161 -1.37 -38.28 -3.33
N GLU A 162 -1.81 -39.51 -3.58
CA GLU A 162 -2.61 -40.29 -2.62
C GLU A 162 -1.85 -40.54 -1.31
N LEU A 163 -0.53 -40.77 -1.40
CA LEU A 163 0.33 -40.89 -0.23
C LEU A 163 0.43 -39.56 0.53
N PHE A 164 0.51 -38.41 -0.17
CA PHE A 164 0.52 -37.09 0.46
C PHE A 164 -0.77 -36.84 1.26
N LEU A 165 -1.95 -37.01 0.64
CA LEU A 165 -3.25 -36.76 1.28
C LEU A 165 -3.46 -37.59 2.54
N ARG A 166 -2.89 -38.80 2.55
CA ARG A 166 -2.94 -39.71 3.70
C ARG A 166 -1.92 -39.39 4.79
N LEU A 167 -0.78 -38.81 4.44
CA LEU A 167 0.29 -38.44 5.38
C LEU A 167 0.17 -37.00 5.92
N GLU A 168 -0.55 -36.12 5.24
CA GLU A 168 -0.78 -34.72 5.63
C GLU A 168 -1.30 -34.59 7.08
N PRO A 169 -2.31 -35.36 7.53
CA PRO A 169 -2.78 -35.26 8.93
C PRO A 169 -1.71 -35.63 9.96
N CYS A 170 -0.76 -36.50 9.59
CA CYS A 170 0.37 -36.89 10.43
C CYS A 170 1.46 -35.82 10.49
N LEU A 171 1.44 -34.80 9.62
CA LEU A 171 2.29 -33.61 9.74
C LEU A 171 1.79 -32.67 10.83
N GLN A 172 0.48 -32.42 10.85
CA GLN A 172 -0.19 -31.48 11.74
C GLN A 172 -0.29 -32.00 13.18
N ASP A 173 -0.58 -33.29 13.35
CA ASP A 173 -0.73 -33.90 14.67
C ASP A 173 0.38 -34.92 14.96
N ARG A 174 1.28 -34.57 15.88
CA ARG A 174 2.40 -35.43 16.29
C ARG A 174 1.94 -36.61 17.18
N SER A 175 0.69 -36.60 17.66
CA SER A 175 0.16 -37.61 18.58
C SER A 175 -0.52 -38.81 17.90
N ARG A 176 -0.89 -38.72 16.60
CA ARG A 176 -1.56 -39.78 15.82
C ARG A 176 -0.68 -40.95 15.34
N GLN A 177 0.49 -41.19 15.94
CA GLN A 177 1.65 -41.77 15.25
C GLN A 177 1.94 -43.29 15.31
N PRO A 178 1.13 -44.19 15.92
CA PRO A 178 1.31 -45.63 15.69
C PRO A 178 0.24 -46.28 14.81
N ALA A 179 -1.05 -46.07 15.13
CA ALA A 179 -2.15 -46.81 14.49
C ALA A 179 -2.36 -46.42 13.01
N SER A 180 -2.05 -45.16 12.65
CA SER A 180 -2.13 -44.67 11.28
C SER A 180 -1.04 -45.27 10.38
N HIS A 181 0.18 -45.47 10.89
CA HIS A 181 1.30 -45.94 10.06
C HIS A 181 1.17 -47.41 9.63
N ALA A 182 0.59 -48.27 10.48
CA ALA A 182 0.33 -49.67 10.15
C ALA A 182 -0.76 -49.81 9.08
N ALA A 183 -1.83 -49.01 9.18
CA ALA A 183 -2.90 -48.97 8.18
C ALA A 183 -2.39 -48.46 6.82
N LEU A 184 -1.56 -47.42 6.83
CA LEU A 184 -0.95 -46.85 5.62
C LEU A 184 0.08 -47.79 4.98
N ALA A 185 0.82 -48.54 5.79
CA ALA A 185 1.72 -49.58 5.31
C ALA A 185 0.95 -50.65 4.53
N ALA A 186 -0.18 -51.12 5.06
CA ALA A 186 -1.04 -52.08 4.39
C ALA A 186 -1.72 -51.52 3.12
N GLU A 187 -2.17 -50.25 3.15
CA GLU A 187 -2.86 -49.60 2.03
C GLU A 187 -1.94 -49.35 0.81
N PHE A 188 -0.68 -48.97 1.04
CA PHE A 188 0.28 -48.66 -0.03
C PHE A 188 1.28 -49.78 -0.32
N GLY A 189 1.15 -50.95 0.31
CA GLY A 189 2.08 -52.07 0.16
C GLY A 189 3.50 -51.77 0.67
N LEU A 190 3.62 -50.88 1.66
CA LEU A 190 4.88 -50.44 2.25
C LEU A 190 5.12 -51.11 3.61
N THR A 191 6.35 -51.04 4.12
CA THR A 191 6.62 -51.40 5.52
C THR A 191 6.33 -50.20 6.41
N GLU A 192 5.96 -50.43 7.68
CA GLU A 192 5.81 -49.34 8.67
C GLU A 192 7.07 -48.47 8.77
N GLY A 193 8.26 -49.07 8.61
CA GLY A 193 9.53 -48.35 8.55
C GLY A 193 9.64 -47.42 7.34
N ALA A 194 9.17 -47.84 6.17
CA ALA A 194 9.12 -47.01 4.97
C ALA A 194 8.14 -45.83 5.15
N VAL A 195 6.98 -46.05 5.77
CA VAL A 195 6.02 -44.99 6.09
C VAL A 195 6.62 -43.95 7.04
N LYS A 196 7.29 -44.39 8.11
CA LYS A 196 8.01 -43.47 9.04
C LYS A 196 9.10 -42.66 8.33
N ALA A 197 9.85 -43.28 7.43
CA ALA A 197 10.88 -42.61 6.65
C ALA A 197 10.29 -41.57 5.67
N GLU A 198 9.13 -41.86 5.07
CA GLU A 198 8.43 -40.90 4.19
C GLU A 198 7.84 -39.73 4.99
N VAL A 199 7.24 -39.96 6.17
CA VAL A 199 6.79 -38.87 7.06
C VAL A 199 7.96 -37.97 7.46
N TYR A 200 9.11 -38.57 7.79
CA TYR A 200 10.31 -37.80 8.13
C TYR A 200 10.78 -36.94 6.95
N ARG A 201 10.86 -37.51 5.75
CA ARG A 201 11.24 -36.77 4.53
C ARG A 201 10.25 -35.66 4.19
N MET A 202 8.96 -35.92 4.34
CA MET A 202 7.89 -34.94 4.14
C MET A 202 8.05 -33.74 5.11
N ARG A 203 8.32 -34.00 6.40
CA ARG A 203 8.58 -32.97 7.41
C ARG A 203 9.84 -32.14 7.09
N GLN A 204 10.91 -32.79 6.63
CA GLN A 204 12.13 -32.08 6.24
C GLN A 204 11.89 -31.18 5.03
N ARG A 205 11.18 -31.67 4.01
CA ARG A 205 10.84 -30.87 2.82
C ARG A 205 9.96 -29.68 3.17
N PHE A 206 8.95 -29.88 4.02
CA PHE A 206 8.08 -28.80 4.50
C PHE A 206 8.88 -27.69 5.21
N ARG A 207 9.81 -28.06 6.10
CA ARG A 207 10.68 -27.09 6.79
C ARG A 207 11.60 -26.33 5.84
N LEU A 208 12.06 -26.97 4.77
CA LEU A 208 12.87 -26.30 3.75
C LEU A 208 12.04 -25.27 2.98
N LEU A 209 10.82 -25.62 2.57
CA LEU A 209 9.92 -24.68 1.87
C LEU A 209 9.58 -23.45 2.73
N VAL A 210 9.26 -23.66 4.01
CA VAL A 210 9.03 -22.54 4.95
C VAL A 210 10.26 -21.65 5.07
N ARG A 211 11.46 -22.25 5.14
CA ARG A 211 12.72 -21.51 5.15
C ARG A 211 12.97 -20.73 3.87
N GLU A 212 12.70 -21.32 2.71
CA GLU A 212 12.88 -20.69 1.39
C GLU A 212 11.96 -19.47 1.24
N GLU A 213 10.71 -19.57 1.65
CA GLU A 213 9.75 -18.46 1.60
C GLU A 213 10.15 -17.29 2.53
N ILE A 214 10.61 -17.58 3.75
CA ILE A 214 11.05 -16.52 4.69
C ILE A 214 12.40 -15.95 4.25
N ALA A 215 13.30 -16.77 3.70
CA ALA A 215 14.56 -16.32 3.13
C ALA A 215 14.36 -15.35 1.95
N ALA A 216 13.26 -15.46 1.22
CA ALA A 216 12.90 -14.51 0.17
C ALA A 216 12.52 -13.12 0.72
N THR A 217 12.19 -13.01 2.02
CA THR A 217 11.80 -11.75 2.67
C THR A 217 12.90 -11.13 3.55
N VAL A 218 13.99 -11.84 3.81
CA VAL A 218 15.09 -11.38 4.68
C VAL A 218 16.43 -11.40 3.94
N ASN A 219 17.35 -10.52 4.33
CA ASN A 219 18.62 -10.38 3.64
C ASN A 219 19.74 -11.21 4.29
N THR A 220 19.52 -11.73 5.50
CA THR A 220 20.54 -12.49 6.25
C THR A 220 20.00 -13.76 6.91
N THR A 221 20.89 -14.74 7.11
CA THR A 221 20.56 -16.00 7.81
C THR A 221 20.21 -15.79 9.29
N ALA A 222 20.70 -14.72 9.92
CA ALA A 222 20.38 -14.40 11.32
C ALA A 222 18.95 -13.88 11.46
N GLU A 223 18.52 -12.98 10.56
CA GLU A 223 17.14 -12.51 10.45
C GLU A 223 16.18 -13.66 10.15
N LEU A 224 16.57 -14.60 9.28
CA LEU A 224 15.78 -15.80 8.99
C LEU A 224 15.47 -16.64 10.24
N GLU A 225 16.48 -16.90 11.09
CA GLU A 225 16.31 -17.68 12.32
C GLU A 225 15.54 -16.89 13.40
N GLU A 226 15.55 -15.56 13.36
CA GLU A 226 14.73 -14.71 14.23
C GLU A 226 13.27 -14.69 13.80
N GLU A 227 12.99 -14.49 12.50
CA GLU A 227 11.65 -14.55 11.92
C GLU A 227 11.00 -15.93 12.10
N LEU A 228 11.76 -17.01 11.91
CA LEU A 228 11.28 -18.37 12.20
C LEU A 228 10.87 -18.53 13.66
N ARG A 229 11.68 -18.05 14.61
CA ARG A 229 11.37 -18.11 16.05
C ARG A 229 10.15 -17.26 16.39
N HIS A 230 10.00 -16.10 15.76
CA HIS A 230 8.86 -15.22 15.92
C HIS A 230 7.57 -15.88 15.44
N LEU A 231 7.58 -16.42 14.22
CA LEU A 231 6.47 -17.17 13.63
C LEU A 231 6.04 -18.39 14.46
N PHE A 232 7.01 -19.19 14.93
CA PHE A 232 6.70 -20.34 15.77
C PHE A 232 6.04 -19.94 17.10
N ARG A 233 6.40 -18.78 17.66
CA ARG A 233 5.75 -18.26 18.88
C ARG A 233 4.32 -17.81 18.60
N ALA A 234 4.11 -17.08 17.51
CA ALA A 234 2.79 -16.60 17.09
C ALA A 234 1.80 -17.75 16.80
N PHE A 235 2.29 -18.90 16.33
CA PHE A 235 1.46 -20.08 16.07
C PHE A 235 1.23 -20.98 17.31
N SER A 236 2.05 -20.83 18.35
CA SER A 236 1.98 -21.68 19.56
C SER A 236 1.12 -21.12 20.69
N SER A 237 0.56 -19.92 20.52
CA SER A 237 -0.26 -19.22 21.50
C SER A 237 -1.76 -19.31 21.22
#